data_AF-A0A6N8HR55-F1
#
_entry.id   AF-A0A6N8HR55-F1
#
_cell.length_a   1.000
_cell.length_b   1.000
_cell.length_c   1.000
_cell.angle_alpha   90.00
_cell.angle_beta   90.00
_cell.angle_gamma   90.00
#
_symmetry.space_group_name_H-M   'P 1'
#
loop_
_entity.id
_entity.type
_entity.pdbx_description
1 polymer ?
#
loop_
_entity_poly.entity_id
_entity_poly.type
_entity_poly.pdbx_seq_one_letter_code
_entity_poly.pdbx_strand_id
1 'polypeptide(L)'
;MTQDEALDILETIKEVYPKFQVTPKKVAVLVPPLKKMDYQGVLDKFSHHVANSPYAPTLADIAAYPPEENLYLEQMKQWRAEAAKVSPEVKERFRVAMHKLIKEKTGT
;
A
#
# COMPACT_ATOMS: atom_id res chain seq x y z
N MET A 1 5.12 -11.40 4.28
CA MET A 1 5.93 -12.19 5.23
C MET A 1 5.95 -13.68 4.83
N THR A 2 6.89 -14.45 5.37
CA THR A 2 7.02 -15.90 5.20
C THR A 2 6.01 -16.68 6.05
N GLN A 3 5.96 -18.00 5.88
CA GLN A 3 5.10 -18.85 6.71
C GLN A 3 5.58 -18.91 8.16
N ASP A 4 6.90 -19.01 8.38
CA ASP A 4 7.48 -19.10 9.71
C ASP A 4 7.27 -17.79 10.49
N GLU A 5 7.43 -16.64 9.82
CA GLU A 5 7.10 -15.33 10.38
C GLU A 5 5.61 -15.20 10.77
N ALA A 6 4.70 -15.75 9.95
CA ALA A 6 3.28 -15.72 10.27
C ALA A 6 2.94 -16.63 11.46
N LEU A 7 3.65 -17.75 11.62
CA LEU A 7 3.51 -18.63 12.77
C LEU A 7 4.08 -17.99 14.04
N ASP A 8 5.23 -17.35 13.95
CA ASP A 8 5.86 -16.59 15.05
C ASP A 8 4.91 -15.52 15.62
N ILE A 9 4.21 -14.78 14.75
CA ILE A 9 3.18 -13.82 15.19
C ILE A 9 2.06 -14.52 15.99
N LEU A 10 1.55 -15.66 15.50
CA LEU A 10 0.47 -16.38 16.18
C LEU A 10 0.92 -16.96 17.52
N GLU A 11 2.17 -17.42 17.61
CA GLU A 11 2.77 -17.88 18.87
C GLU A 11 2.96 -16.71 19.84
N THR A 12 3.47 -15.58 19.36
CA THR A 12 3.61 -14.36 20.17
C THR A 12 2.26 -13.89 20.73
N ILE A 13 1.19 -13.90 19.93
CA ILE A 13 -0.16 -13.57 20.39
C ILE A 13 -0.61 -14.55 21.50
N LYS A 14 -0.32 -15.83 21.35
CA LYS A 14 -0.67 -16.85 22.36
C LYS A 14 0.08 -16.64 23.68
N GLU A 15 1.37 -16.30 23.63
CA GLU A 15 2.18 -16.03 24.82
C GLU A 15 1.68 -14.81 25.59
N VAL A 16 1.29 -13.74 24.88
CA VAL A 16 0.75 -12.52 25.50
C VAL A 16 -0.68 -12.72 25.99
N TYR A 17 -1.50 -13.52 25.29
CA TYR A 17 -2.89 -13.74 25.61
C TYR A 17 -3.17 -15.23 25.87
N PRO A 18 -3.09 -15.70 27.13
CA PRO A 18 -3.23 -17.14 27.47
C PRO A 18 -4.56 -17.78 27.02
N LYS A 19 -5.61 -16.97 26.83
CA LYS A 19 -6.92 -17.42 26.34
C LYS A 19 -6.94 -17.64 24.82
N PHE A 20 -5.96 -17.13 24.10
CA PHE A 20 -5.86 -17.25 22.66
C PHE A 20 -5.30 -18.62 22.29
N GLN A 21 -6.18 -19.51 21.86
CA GLN A 21 -5.78 -20.82 21.37
C GLN A 21 -5.39 -20.76 19.91
N VAL A 22 -4.20 -21.27 19.57
CA VAL A 22 -3.77 -21.52 18.20
C VAL A 22 -4.13 -22.97 17.86
N THR A 23 -5.04 -23.15 16.92
CA THR A 23 -5.47 -24.48 16.43
C THR A 23 -5.11 -24.62 14.95
N PRO A 24 -4.96 -25.85 14.40
CA PRO A 24 -4.67 -26.04 12.98
C PRO A 24 -5.67 -25.33 12.06
N LYS A 25 -6.95 -25.28 12.45
CA LYS A 25 -7.98 -24.54 11.72
C LYS A 25 -7.72 -23.04 11.70
N LYS A 26 -7.31 -22.45 12.83
CA LYS A 26 -6.96 -21.02 12.90
C LYS A 26 -5.73 -20.70 12.08
N VAL A 27 -4.70 -21.55 12.12
CA VAL A 27 -3.50 -21.42 11.29
C VAL A 27 -3.89 -21.40 9.80
N ALA A 28 -4.72 -22.35 9.36
CA ALA A 28 -5.19 -22.42 7.98
C ALA A 28 -5.97 -21.17 7.51
N VAL A 29 -6.64 -20.48 8.43
CA VAL A 29 -7.41 -19.26 8.13
C VAL A 29 -6.57 -17.99 8.23
N LEU A 30 -5.69 -17.89 9.23
CA LEU A 30 -4.96 -16.65 9.55
C LEU A 30 -3.63 -16.52 8.82
N VAL A 31 -2.94 -17.63 8.52
CA VAL A 31 -1.65 -17.57 7.82
C VAL A 31 -1.76 -17.02 6.40
N PRO A 32 -2.72 -17.46 5.54
CA PRO A 32 -2.82 -16.94 4.18
C PRO A 32 -2.94 -15.40 4.07
N PRO A 33 -3.77 -14.72 4.88
CA PRO A 33 -3.82 -13.26 4.86
C PRO A 33 -2.62 -12.61 5.54
N LEU A 34 -2.06 -13.18 6.61
CA LEU A 34 -0.82 -12.68 7.22
C LEU A 34 0.34 -12.66 6.22
N LYS A 35 0.45 -13.67 5.35
CA LYS A 35 1.50 -13.71 4.29
C LYS A 35 1.47 -12.51 3.35
N LYS A 36 0.32 -11.84 3.18
CA LYS A 36 0.16 -10.63 2.35
C LYS A 36 0.60 -9.35 3.06
N MET A 37 0.90 -9.43 4.34
CA MET A 37 1.28 -8.30 5.19
C MET A 37 2.80 -8.25 5.38
N ASP A 38 3.25 -7.09 5.84
CA ASP A 38 4.63 -6.86 6.27
C ASP A 38 4.82 -7.35 7.71
N TYR A 39 5.88 -8.12 7.96
CA TYR A 39 6.12 -8.73 9.26
C TYR A 39 6.36 -7.68 10.34
N GLN A 40 7.26 -6.72 10.08
CA GLN A 40 7.62 -5.70 11.05
C GLN A 40 6.44 -4.78 11.34
N GLY A 41 5.71 -4.36 10.31
CA GLY A 41 4.52 -3.54 10.46
C GLY A 41 3.42 -4.21 11.28
N VAL A 42 3.26 -5.54 11.15
CA VAL A 42 2.32 -6.31 11.98
C VAL A 42 2.78 -6.34 13.44
N LEU A 43 4.08 -6.57 13.70
CA LEU A 43 4.63 -6.56 15.06
C LEU A 43 4.50 -5.19 15.75
N ASP A 44 4.76 -4.10 15.04
CA ASP A 44 4.64 -2.75 15.58
C ASP A 44 3.19 -2.44 15.99
N LYS A 45 2.23 -2.78 15.11
CA LYS A 45 0.80 -2.64 15.43
C LYS A 45 0.37 -3.55 16.57
N PHE A 46 0.89 -4.78 16.61
CA PHE A 46 0.64 -5.71 17.69
C PHE A 46 1.14 -5.17 19.03
N SER A 47 2.38 -4.66 19.09
CA SER A 47 2.96 -4.05 20.28
C SER A 47 2.10 -2.88 20.78
N HIS A 48 1.68 -2.01 19.87
CA HIS A 48 0.77 -0.91 20.19
C HIS A 48 -0.59 -1.40 20.71
N HIS A 49 -1.15 -2.47 20.13
CA HIS A 49 -2.42 -3.05 20.59
C HIS A 49 -2.30 -3.63 22.01
N VAL A 50 -1.21 -4.36 22.29
CA VAL A 50 -0.95 -4.94 23.63
C VAL A 50 -0.89 -3.87 24.71
N ALA A 51 -0.30 -2.71 24.42
CA ALA A 51 -0.23 -1.60 25.35
C ALA A 51 -1.61 -0.99 25.70
N ASN A 52 -2.58 -1.11 24.78
CA ASN A 52 -3.86 -0.41 24.87
C ASN A 52 -5.06 -1.33 25.12
N SER A 53 -4.91 -2.64 24.92
CA SER A 53 -6.03 -3.60 24.99
C SER A 53 -5.65 -4.88 25.74
N PRO A 54 -6.44 -5.26 26.76
CA PRO A 54 -6.26 -6.52 27.48
C PRO A 54 -6.79 -7.73 26.71
N TYR A 55 -7.43 -7.53 25.55
CA TYR A 55 -8.01 -8.59 24.73
C TYR A 55 -7.15 -8.88 23.51
N ALA A 56 -7.11 -10.15 23.11
CA ALA A 56 -6.36 -10.58 21.93
C ALA A 56 -6.82 -9.79 20.69
N PRO A 57 -5.88 -9.34 19.85
CA PRO A 57 -6.21 -8.59 18.64
C PRO A 57 -6.96 -9.44 17.62
N THR A 58 -7.74 -8.77 16.80
CA THR A 58 -8.20 -9.30 15.52
C THR A 58 -7.15 -9.08 14.44
N LEU A 59 -7.32 -9.75 13.29
CA LEU A 59 -6.43 -9.56 12.15
C LEU A 59 -6.44 -8.11 11.64
N ALA A 60 -7.57 -7.40 11.77
CA ALA A 60 -7.69 -6.01 11.34
C ALA A 60 -6.88 -5.04 12.23
N ASP A 61 -6.82 -5.32 13.53
CA ASP A 61 -6.08 -4.48 14.50
C ASP A 61 -4.58 -4.46 14.21
N ILE A 62 -4.06 -5.58 13.72
CA ILE A 62 -2.63 -5.76 13.42
C ILE A 62 -2.31 -5.69 11.92
N ALA A 63 -3.28 -5.38 11.06
CA ALA A 63 -3.08 -5.41 9.61
C ALA A 63 -2.08 -4.36 9.14
N ALA A 64 -0.92 -4.77 8.62
CA ALA A 64 0.05 -3.89 7.99
C ALA A 64 0.39 -4.37 6.59
N TYR A 65 -0.13 -3.69 5.58
CA TYR A 65 0.15 -4.04 4.19
C TYR A 65 1.38 -3.28 3.70
N PRO A 66 2.26 -3.93 2.91
CA PRO A 66 3.31 -3.21 2.22
C PRO A 66 2.69 -2.09 1.37
N PRO A 67 3.37 -0.95 1.22
CA PRO A 67 2.88 0.12 0.36
C PRO A 67 2.69 -0.45 -1.04
N GLU A 68 1.49 -0.28 -1.61
CA GLU A 68 1.26 -0.62 -3.01
C GLU A 68 2.21 0.23 -3.87
N GLU A 69 2.93 -0.41 -4.80
CA GLU A 69 3.67 0.32 -5.81
C GLU A 69 2.70 1.23 -6.55
N ASN A 70 2.80 2.53 -6.30
CA ASN A 70 1.90 3.50 -6.90
C ASN A 70 2.36 3.76 -8.34
N LEU A 71 1.95 2.89 -9.25
CA LEU A 71 2.21 2.98 -10.69
C LEU A 71 1.81 4.37 -11.25
N TYR A 72 0.81 5.02 -10.65
CA TYR A 72 0.34 6.35 -11.06
C TYR A 72 1.35 7.46 -10.70
N LEU A 73 1.99 7.38 -9.54
CA LEU A 73 3.04 8.32 -9.15
C LEU A 73 4.27 8.19 -10.06
N GLU A 74 4.63 6.97 -10.44
CA GLU A 74 5.74 6.74 -11.37
C GLU A 74 5.41 7.25 -12.78
N GLN A 75 4.21 6.97 -13.29
CA GLN A 75 3.74 7.56 -14.56
C GLN A 75 3.73 9.10 -14.52
N MET A 76 3.27 9.69 -13.42
CA MET A 76 3.25 11.15 -13.27
C MET A 76 4.66 11.74 -13.23
N LYS A 77 5.64 11.07 -12.60
CA LYS A 77 7.05 11.48 -12.63
C LYS A 77 7.61 11.43 -14.05
N GLN A 78 7.33 10.37 -14.80
CA GLN A 78 7.76 10.23 -16.20
C GLN A 78 7.19 11.35 -17.08
N TRP A 79 5.88 11.62 -17.00
CA TRP A 79 5.26 12.71 -17.76
C TRP A 79 5.84 14.08 -17.43
N ARG A 80 6.14 14.35 -16.15
CA ARG A 80 6.80 15.60 -15.74
C ARG A 80 8.22 15.71 -16.31
N ALA A 81 8.99 14.62 -16.29
CA ALA A 81 10.32 14.58 -16.85
C ALA A 81 10.32 14.79 -18.37
N GLU A 82 9.34 14.20 -19.07
CA GLU A 82 9.14 14.41 -20.51
C GLU A 82 8.73 15.86 -20.82
N ALA A 83 7.76 16.42 -20.09
CA ALA A 83 7.32 17.80 -20.27
C ALA A 83 8.42 18.85 -19.97
N ALA A 84 9.36 18.52 -19.08
CA ALA A 84 10.53 19.36 -18.78
C ALA A 84 11.56 19.37 -19.91
N LYS A 85 11.66 18.29 -20.71
CA LYS A 85 12.55 18.20 -21.88
C LYS A 85 12.05 18.99 -23.09
N VAL A 86 10.77 19.36 -23.12
CA VAL A 86 10.18 20.12 -24.23
C VAL A 86 10.67 21.56 -24.18
N SER A 87 11.33 22.01 -25.25
CA SER A 87 11.85 23.37 -25.36
C SER A 87 10.74 24.43 -25.39
N PRO A 88 11.03 25.68 -24.98
CA PRO A 88 10.06 26.78 -25.03
C PRO A 88 9.50 27.01 -26.44
N GLU A 89 10.32 26.83 -27.49
CA GLU A 89 9.91 26.99 -28.88
C GLU A 89 8.85 25.97 -29.31
N VAL A 90 9.00 24.72 -28.87
CA VAL A 90 8.03 23.65 -29.17
C VAL A 90 6.70 23.93 -28.46
N LYS A 91 6.75 24.42 -27.22
CA LYS A 91 5.55 24.83 -26.45
C LYS A 91 4.81 25.95 -27.15
N GLU A 92 5.53 26.94 -27.66
CA GLU A 92 4.93 28.08 -28.36
C GLU A 92 4.33 27.69 -29.71
N ARG A 93 5.03 26.86 -30.50
CA ARG A 93 4.48 26.31 -31.76
C ARG A 93 3.21 25.51 -31.52
N PHE A 94 3.19 24.67 -30.48
CA PHE A 94 2.00 23.92 -30.10
C PHE A 94 0.86 24.84 -29.69
N ARG A 95 1.14 25.87 -28.87
CA ARG A 95 0.13 26.86 -28.45
C ARG A 95 -0.53 27.54 -29.64
N VAL A 96 0.26 27.99 -30.61
CA VAL A 96 -0.25 28.65 -31.83
C VAL A 96 -1.09 27.69 -32.68
N ALA A 97 -0.61 26.46 -32.89
CA ALA A 97 -1.34 25.44 -33.64
C ALA A 97 -2.68 25.07 -32.97
N MET A 98 -2.70 24.93 -31.65
CA MET A 98 -3.92 24.66 -30.88
C MET A 98 -4.92 25.81 -30.98
N HIS A 99 -4.48 27.06 -30.85
CA HIS A 99 -5.37 28.22 -31.00
C HIS A 99 -5.98 28.30 -32.40
N LYS A 100 -5.20 27.99 -33.45
CA LYS A 100 -5.68 27.93 -34.83
C LYS A 100 -6.75 26.85 -34.99
N LEU A 101 -6.49 25.64 -34.50
CA LEU A 101 -7.42 24.51 -34.59
C LEU A 101 -8.74 24.81 -33.84
N ILE A 102 -8.66 25.42 -32.66
CA ILE A 102 -9.86 25.80 -31.90
C ILE A 102 -10.70 26.77 -32.72
N LYS A 103 -10.11 27.85 -33.28
CA LYS A 103 -10.83 28.80 -34.14
C LYS A 103 -11.50 28.12 -35.35
N GLU A 104 -10.78 27.23 -36.02
CA GLU A 104 -11.30 26.47 -37.16
C GLU A 104 -12.46 25.53 -36.78
N LYS A 105 -12.47 24.99 -35.56
CA LYS A 105 -13.51 24.07 -35.07
C LYS A 105 -14.70 24.75 -34.41
N THR A 106 -14.51 25.92 -33.80
CA THR A 106 -15.60 26.69 -33.15
C THR A 106 -16.26 27.72 -34.07
N GLY A 107 -15.83 27.87 -35.33
CA GLY A 107 -16.55 28.65 -36.34
C GLY A 107 -16.75 30.12 -35.97
N THR A 108 -15.69 30.78 -35.48
CA THR A 108 -15.61 32.25 -35.36
C THR A 108 -14.35 32.76 -36.04
#